data_AF-A0A2V9VFG7-F1
#
_entry.id   AF-A0A2V9VFG7-F1
#
_cell.length_a   1.000
_cell.length_b   1.000
_cell.length_c   1.000
_cell.angle_alpha   90.00
_cell.angle_beta   90.00
_cell.angle_gamma   90.00
#
_symmetry.space_group_name_H-M   'P 1'
#
loop_
_entity.id
_entity.type
_entity.pdbx_description
1 polymer ?
#
loop_
_entity_poly.entity_id
_entity_poly.type
_entity_poly.pdbx_seq_one_letter_code
_entity_poly.pdbx_strand_id
1 'polypeptide(L)'
;MGPRLGAVEEVFAILAGDFSRVVWTARGVGAVLYLVVGGSWIGYTSYIWLLRHAPSSKVSTYAYVNPVVAVFLGWLVLHEPIDRYILLGSAIVIASVILVTSAKVENQTIAEELPAVEAAGD
;
A
#
# COMPACT_ATOMS: atom_id res chain seq x y z
N MET A 1 3.61 -6.26 30.09
CA MET A 1 4.96 -6.84 29.96
C MET A 1 4.81 -8.31 29.58
N GLY A 2 5.03 -8.65 28.31
CA GLY A 2 5.03 -10.04 27.86
C GLY A 2 4.57 -10.23 26.41
N PRO A 3 5.48 -10.23 25.42
CA PRO A 3 5.23 -10.49 23.99
C PRO A 3 4.83 -11.96 23.68
N ARG A 4 4.15 -12.63 24.62
CA ARG A 4 4.06 -14.09 24.71
C ARG A 4 2.74 -14.68 24.23
N LEU A 5 1.78 -13.87 23.78
CA LEU A 5 0.49 -14.34 23.30
C LEU A 5 0.47 -14.55 21.76
N GLY A 6 1.14 -13.67 21.00
CA GLY A 6 1.15 -13.76 19.53
C GLY A 6 1.89 -14.98 18.97
N ALA A 7 3.02 -15.37 19.58
CA ALA A 7 3.76 -16.56 19.16
C ALA A 7 2.98 -17.87 19.36
N VAL A 8 1.99 -17.87 20.26
CA VAL A 8 1.14 -19.04 20.52
C VAL A 8 0.05 -19.14 19.45
N GLU A 9 -0.51 -18.01 19.02
CA GLU A 9 -1.51 -17.95 17.96
C GLU A 9 -0.92 -18.34 16.59
N GLU A 10 0.29 -17.89 16.29
CA GLU A 10 1.00 -18.23 15.04
C GLU A 10 1.38 -19.70 14.96
N VAL A 11 1.92 -20.27 16.04
CA VAL A 11 2.28 -21.69 16.09
C VAL A 11 1.04 -22.59 16.02
N PHE A 12 -0.07 -22.17 16.64
CA PHE A 12 -1.34 -22.91 16.57
C PHE A 12 -1.96 -22.87 15.17
N ALA A 13 -1.89 -21.73 14.48
CA ALA A 13 -2.40 -21.59 13.11
C ALA A 13 -1.60 -22.42 12.10
N ILE A 14 -0.27 -22.49 12.25
CA ILE A 14 0.61 -23.28 11.38
C ILE A 14 0.43 -24.79 11.62
N LEU A 15 0.26 -25.22 12.89
CA LEU A 15 0.04 -26.62 13.26
C LEU A 15 -1.38 -27.12 12.96
N ALA A 16 -2.39 -26.24 12.97
CA ALA A 16 -3.78 -26.61 12.69
C ALA A 16 -4.02 -26.99 11.22
N GLY A 17 -3.09 -26.66 10.30
CA GLY A 17 -3.08 -27.21 8.94
C GLY A 17 -4.41 -27.07 8.19
N ASP A 18 -5.21 -26.04 8.46
CA ASP A 18 -6.59 -25.94 7.97
C ASP A 18 -6.66 -25.32 6.55
N PHE A 19 -5.70 -25.68 5.67
CA PHE A 19 -5.79 -25.44 4.22
C PHE A 19 -6.99 -26.17 3.60
N SER A 20 -7.58 -27.11 4.35
CA SER A 20 -8.72 -27.93 3.97
C SER A 20 -10.06 -27.19 4.05
N ARG A 21 -10.12 -26.00 4.67
CA ARG A 21 -11.31 -25.14 4.71
C ARG A 21 -11.33 -24.03 3.65
N VAL A 22 -10.52 -24.14 2.59
CA VAL A 22 -10.67 -23.29 1.41
C VAL A 22 -11.94 -23.72 0.67
N VAL A 23 -13.07 -23.09 1.01
CA VAL A 23 -14.33 -23.26 0.28
C VAL A 23 -14.23 -22.44 -1.01
N TRP A 24 -13.99 -23.13 -2.13
CA TRP A 24 -13.98 -22.56 -3.47
C TRP A 24 -15.39 -22.12 -3.88
N THR A 25 -15.79 -20.94 -3.42
CA THR A 25 -17.04 -20.30 -3.86
C THR A 25 -16.79 -19.59 -5.20
N ALA A 26 -17.81 -19.52 -6.06
CA ALA A 26 -17.72 -18.75 -7.31
C ALA A 26 -17.34 -17.27 -7.05
N ARG A 27 -17.80 -16.72 -5.92
CA ARG A 27 -17.41 -15.38 -5.44
C ARG A 27 -15.92 -15.30 -5.09
N GLY A 28 -15.39 -16.27 -4.35
CA GLY A 28 -13.97 -16.34 -4.00
C GLY A 28 -13.06 -16.49 -5.22
N VAL A 29 -13.43 -17.37 -6.16
CA VAL A 29 -12.72 -17.52 -7.44
C VAL A 29 -12.76 -16.22 -8.25
N GLY A 30 -13.92 -15.57 -8.32
CA GLY A 30 -14.08 -14.27 -8.98
C GLY A 30 -13.19 -13.18 -8.37
N ALA A 31 -13.12 -13.11 -7.04
CA ALA A 31 -12.25 -12.16 -6.33
C ALA A 31 -10.77 -12.42 -6.62
N VAL A 32 -10.33 -13.68 -6.61
CA VAL A 32 -8.95 -14.06 -6.95
C VAL A 32 -8.62 -13.68 -8.39
N LEU A 33 -9.50 -14.02 -9.35
CA LEU A 33 -9.30 -13.66 -10.76
C LEU A 33 -9.24 -12.14 -10.95
N TYR A 34 -10.09 -11.39 -10.26
CA TYR A 34 -10.06 -9.93 -10.27
C TYR A 34 -8.72 -9.38 -9.76
N LEU A 35 -8.19 -9.91 -8.65
CA LEU A 35 -6.90 -9.49 -8.11
C LEU A 35 -5.75 -9.86 -9.05
N VAL A 36 -5.78 -11.04 -9.67
CA VAL A 36 -4.76 -11.47 -10.64
C VAL A 36 -4.74 -10.57 -11.87
N VAL A 37 -5.90 -10.29 -12.47
CA VAL A 37 -5.98 -9.51 -13.71
C VAL A 37 -5.89 -8.01 -13.43
N GLY A 38 -6.76 -7.49 -12.58
CA GLY A 38 -6.84 -6.06 -12.27
C GLY A 38 -5.72 -5.59 -11.36
N GLY A 39 -5.62 -6.19 -10.17
CA GLY A 39 -4.65 -5.79 -9.14
C GLY A 39 -3.20 -6.00 -9.54
N SER A 40 -2.91 -7.18 -10.12
CA SER A 40 -1.54 -7.56 -10.47
C SER A 40 -1.22 -7.24 -11.92
N TRP A 41 -1.85 -7.88 -12.91
CA TRP A 41 -1.38 -7.74 -14.29
C TRP A 41 -1.51 -6.31 -14.82
N ILE A 42 -2.72 -5.74 -14.77
CA ILE A 42 -2.97 -4.37 -15.24
C ILE A 42 -2.29 -3.36 -14.31
N GLY A 43 -2.45 -3.50 -13.00
CA GLY A 43 -1.87 -2.60 -12.00
C GLY A 43 -0.34 -2.52 -12.08
N TYR A 44 0.34 -3.67 -12.10
CA TYR A 44 1.80 -3.74 -12.14
C TYR A 44 2.38 -3.26 -13.48
N THR A 45 1.73 -3.62 -14.59
CA THR A 45 2.14 -3.12 -15.92
C THR A 45 2.03 -1.61 -15.98
N SER A 46 0.93 -1.04 -15.47
CA SER A 46 0.72 0.41 -15.39
C SER A 46 1.76 1.08 -14.49
N TYR A 47 2.10 0.47 -13.36
CA TYR A 47 3.13 0.95 -12.44
C TYR A 47 4.51 1.01 -13.10
N ILE A 48 4.94 -0.07 -13.77
CA ILE A 48 6.22 -0.08 -14.51
C ILE A 48 6.21 0.95 -15.63
N TRP A 49 5.11 1.07 -16.37
CA TRP A 49 4.99 2.06 -17.43
C TRP A 49 5.10 3.49 -16.88
N LEU A 50 4.45 3.79 -15.75
CA LEU A 50 4.56 5.09 -15.07
C LEU A 50 5.99 5.37 -14.61
N LEU A 51 6.69 4.38 -14.04
CA LEU A 51 8.09 4.56 -13.63
C LEU A 51 9.00 4.90 -14.81
N ARG A 52 8.66 4.49 -16.03
CA ARG A 52 9.41 4.82 -17.26
C ARG A 52 9.07 6.18 -17.85
N HIS A 53 7.88 6.72 -17.58
CA HIS A 53 7.36 7.94 -18.23
C HIS A 53 7.05 9.11 -17.29
N ALA A 54 7.07 8.89 -15.97
CA ALA A 54 6.77 9.88 -14.96
C ALA A 54 7.88 9.95 -13.89
N PRO A 55 8.07 11.10 -13.24
CA PRO A 55 9.01 11.22 -12.12
C PRO A 55 8.64 10.22 -11.02
N SER A 56 9.63 9.49 -10.50
CA SER A 56 9.45 8.49 -9.44
C SER A 56 8.74 9.05 -8.21
N SER A 57 8.93 10.34 -7.90
CA SER A 57 8.24 11.05 -6.82
C SER A 57 6.72 11.13 -7.00
N LYS A 58 6.19 11.15 -8.23
CA LYS A 58 4.74 11.10 -8.47
C LYS A 58 4.23 9.66 -8.34
N VAL A 59 5.00 8.70 -8.82
CA VAL A 59 4.63 7.28 -8.74
C VAL A 59 4.60 6.79 -7.29
N SER A 60 5.51 7.26 -6.43
CA SER A 60 5.52 6.90 -5.01
C SER A 60 4.31 7.43 -4.25
N THR A 61 3.75 8.58 -4.66
CA THR A 61 2.56 9.16 -4.01
C THR A 61 1.31 8.29 -4.17
N TYR A 62 1.27 7.37 -5.14
CA TYR A 62 0.15 6.44 -5.31
C TYR A 62 -0.10 5.59 -4.06
N ALA A 63 0.95 5.22 -3.32
CA ALA A 63 0.83 4.44 -2.10
C ALA A 63 0.04 5.18 -1.01
N TYR A 64 0.09 6.52 -1.02
CA TYR A 64 -0.66 7.37 -0.10
C TYR A 64 -2.10 7.61 -0.55
N VAL A 65 -2.38 7.51 -1.85
CA VAL A 65 -3.73 7.65 -2.40
C VAL A 65 -4.57 6.38 -2.19
N ASN A 66 -3.95 5.20 -2.22
CA ASN A 66 -4.63 3.91 -2.06
C ASN A 66 -5.56 3.83 -0.81
N PRO A 67 -5.12 4.19 0.40
CA PRO A 67 -5.99 4.15 1.58
C PRO A 67 -7.21 5.06 1.46
N VAL A 68 -7.06 6.25 0.87
CA VAL A 68 -8.15 7.20 0.65
C VAL A 68 -9.19 6.62 -0.32
N VAL A 69 -8.72 6.03 -1.42
CA VAL A 69 -9.58 5.37 -2.42
C VAL A 69 -10.29 4.16 -1.83
N ALA A 70 -9.60 3.36 -1.00
CA ALA A 70 -10.18 2.19 -0.36
C ALA A 70 -11.35 2.56 0.59
N VAL A 71 -11.16 3.58 1.44
CA VAL A 71 -12.22 4.07 2.34
C VAL A 71 -13.41 4.62 1.54
N PHE A 72 -13.13 5.41 0.49
CA PHE A 72 -14.17 5.97 -0.34
C PHE A 72 -15.00 4.89 -1.06
N LEU A 73 -14.34 3.88 -1.64
CA LEU A 73 -15.02 2.76 -2.29
C LEU A 73 -15.74 1.84 -1.29
N GLY A 74 -15.22 1.66 -0.07
CA GLY A 74 -15.90 0.90 0.98
C GLY A 74 -17.24 1.55 1.36
N TRP A 75 -17.25 2.87 1.55
CA TRP A 75 -18.48 3.62 1.78
C TRP A 75 -19.44 3.59 0.58
N LEU A 76 -18.92 3.85 -0.62
CA LEU A 76 -19.75 4.04 -1.83
C LEU A 76 -20.30 2.71 -2.39
N VAL A 77 -19.49 1.66 -2.45
CA VAL A 77 -19.82 0.40 -3.12
C VAL A 77 -20.38 -0.62 -2.14
N LEU A 78 -19.75 -0.76 -0.98
CA LEU A 78 -20.15 -1.74 0.04
C LEU A 78 -21.27 -1.23 0.95
N HIS A 79 -21.63 0.06 0.86
CA HIS A 79 -22.67 0.70 1.68
C HIS A 79 -22.42 0.47 3.18
N GLU A 80 -21.16 0.40 3.60
CA GLU A 80 -20.80 0.14 4.98
C GLU A 80 -21.37 1.24 5.88
N PRO A 81 -22.16 0.89 6.92
CA PRO A 81 -22.69 1.87 7.84
C PRO A 81 -21.52 2.53 8.56
N ILE A 82 -21.39 3.85 8.40
CA ILE A 82 -20.32 4.62 9.05
C ILE A 82 -20.58 4.67 10.55
N ASP A 83 -20.01 3.70 11.27
CA ASP A 83 -19.95 3.73 12.73
C ASP A 83 -18.77 4.60 13.20
N ARG A 84 -18.81 5.03 14.46
CA ARG A 84 -17.81 5.91 15.09
C ARG A 84 -16.40 5.32 14.99
N TYR A 85 -16.28 4.00 15.03
CA TYR A 85 -14.99 3.30 14.88
C TYR A 85 -14.41 3.41 13.46
N ILE A 86 -15.25 3.27 12.43
CA ILE A 86 -14.84 3.45 11.02
C ILE A 86 -14.44 4.89 10.78
N LEU A 87 -15.20 5.84 11.33
CA LEU A 87 -14.89 7.27 11.22
C LEU A 87 -13.54 7.60 11.86
N LEU A 88 -13.29 7.10 13.08
CA LEU A 88 -12.04 7.32 13.80
C LEU A 88 -10.85 6.66 13.10
N GLY A 89 -11.00 5.41 12.66
CA GLY A 89 -9.97 4.70 11.91
C GLY A 89 -9.63 5.38 10.58
N SER A 90 -10.65 5.78 9.83
CA SER A 90 -10.47 6.51 8.56
C SER A 90 -9.80 7.86 8.79
N ALA A 91 -10.19 8.60 9.83
CA ALA A 91 -9.56 9.88 10.18
C ALA A 91 -8.07 9.72 10.50
N ILE A 92 -7.70 8.66 11.26
CA ILE A 92 -6.29 8.36 11.57
C ILE A 92 -5.52 8.06 10.27
N VAL A 93 -6.03 7.17 9.41
CA VAL A 93 -5.39 6.80 8.14
C VAL A 93 -5.19 8.02 7.23
N ILE A 94 -6.23 8.84 7.07
CA ILE A 94 -6.17 10.06 6.24
C ILE A 94 -5.18 11.06 6.85
N ALA A 95 -5.19 11.27 8.16
CA ALA A 95 -4.24 12.16 8.83
C ALA A 95 -2.79 11.70 8.63
N SER A 96 -2.52 10.39 8.73
CA SER A 96 -1.20 9.82 8.43
C SER A 96 -0.76 10.09 6.98
N VAL A 97 -1.66 9.89 6.02
CA VAL A 97 -1.41 10.17 4.60
C VAL A 97 -1.07 11.64 4.37
N ILE A 98 -1.83 12.56 4.99
CA ILE A 98 -1.61 14.01 4.88
C ILE A 98 -0.26 14.39 5.48
N LEU A 99 0.09 13.86 6.67
CA LEU A 99 1.37 14.12 7.32
C LEU A 99 2.55 13.69 6.45
N VAL A 100 2.51 12.48 5.90
CA VAL A 100 3.60 11.97 5.06
C VAL A 100 3.70 12.72 3.74
N THR A 101 2.58 13.10 3.13
CA THR A 101 2.57 13.86 1.87
C THR A 101 3.03 15.32 2.07
N SER A 102 2.75 15.90 3.23
CA SER A 102 3.12 17.29 3.56
C SER A 102 4.59 17.44 3.97
N ALA A 103 5.20 16.35 4.47
CA ALA A 103 6.64 16.25 4.67
C ALA A 103 7.34 16.20 3.31
N LYS A 104 7.46 17.35 2.65
CA LYS A 104 8.23 17.53 1.42
C LYS A 104 9.63 16.96 1.66
N VAL A 105 9.93 15.82 1.03
CA VAL A 105 11.28 15.26 0.97
C VAL A 105 12.09 16.22 0.10
N GLU A 106 12.72 17.20 0.73
CA GLU A 106 13.76 18.04 0.16
C GLU A 106 14.98 17.14 -0.08
N ASN A 107 14.98 16.44 -1.21
CA ASN A 107 16.15 15.71 -1.67
C ASN A 107 16.57 16.24 -3.05
N GLN A 108 17.02 17.49 -3.05
CA GLN A 108 17.69 18.13 -4.17
C GLN A 108 19.01 18.74 -3.69
N THR A 109 19.99 17.91 -3.29
CA THR A 109 21.35 18.45 -3.03
C THR A 109 22.52 17.50 -3.36
N ILE A 110 22.32 16.18 -3.53
CA ILE A 110 23.47 15.27 -3.70
C ILE A 110 23.99 15.19 -5.17
N ALA A 111 23.19 15.62 -6.17
CA ALA A 111 23.60 15.53 -7.58
C ALA A 111 24.47 16.70 -8.08
N GLU A 112 24.64 17.77 -7.28
CA GLU A 112 25.34 18.98 -7.70
C GLU A 112 26.82 19.03 -7.28
N GLU A 113 27.27 18.12 -6.41
CA GLU A 113 28.67 18.11 -5.92
C GLU A 113 29.66 17.31 -6.79
N LEU A 114 29.20 16.46 -7.71
CA LEU A 114 30.08 15.61 -8.51
C LEU A 114 30.73 16.21 -9.79
N PRO A 115 30.41 17.41 -10.31
CA PRO A 115 31.18 18.01 -11.39
C PRO A 115 32.37 18.86 -10.91
N ALA A 116 32.50 19.17 -9.62
CA ALA A 116 33.53 20.08 -9.11
C ALA A 116 34.85 19.39 -8.70
N VAL A 117 34.81 18.10 -8.36
CA VAL A 117 36.01 17.32 -7.95
C VAL A 117 36.86 16.92 -9.15
N GLU A 118 36.25 16.79 -10.34
CA GLU A 118 36.92 16.34 -11.56
C GLU A 118 37.56 17.50 -12.36
N ALA A 119 37.22 18.75 -12.05
CA ALA A 119 37.79 19.93 -12.71
C ALA A 119 39.01 20.55 -11.96
N ALA A 120 39.36 20.01 -10.79
CA ALA A 120 40.46 20.51 -9.95
C ALA A 120 41.69 19.57 -9.96
N GLY A 121 41.65 18.50 -10.76
CA GLY A 121 42.67 17.45 -10.82
C GLY A 121 43.60 17.48 -12.03
N ASP A 122 43.45 18.47 -12.92
CA ASP A 122 44.10 18.53 -14.24
C ASP A 122 45.03 19.76 -14.35
#